data_AF-A0A438JQU3-F1
#
_entry.id   AF-A0A438JQU3-F1
#
_cell.length_a   1.000
_cell.length_b   1.000
_cell.length_c   1.000
_cell.angle_alpha   90.00
_cell.angle_beta   90.00
_cell.angle_gamma   90.00
#
_symmetry.space_group_name_H-M   'P 1'
#
loop_
_entity.id
_entity.type
_entity.pdbx_description
1 polymer ?
#
loop_
_entity_poly.entity_id
_entity_poly.type
_entity_poly.pdbx_seq_one_letter_code
_entity_poly.pdbx_strand_id
1 'polypeptide(L)' 'MIFDAEEFFYPGWAFKEMNNGMTRKVADRRLEGVVEEEKLERALKAGFWCIQDEVFMRPSMGEVAKMLEGPIEINTLPMP' A
#
# COMPACT_ATOMS: atom_id res chain seq x y z
N MET A 1 -11.68 22.81 -6.48
CA MET A 1 -11.56 21.37 -6.21
C MET A 1 -11.65 21.22 -4.70
N ILE A 2 -12.71 20.60 -4.20
CA ILE A 2 -12.90 20.36 -2.77
C ILE A 2 -12.29 18.99 -2.53
N PHE A 3 -11.12 18.96 -1.89
CA PHE A 3 -10.58 17.71 -1.37
C PHE A 3 -11.45 17.32 -0.17
N ASP A 4 -12.09 16.16 -0.23
CA ASP A 4 -12.76 15.61 0.95
C ASP A 4 -11.70 15.42 2.05
N ALA A 5 -12.03 15.74 3.30
CA ALA A 5 -11.08 15.66 4.42
C ALA A 5 -10.50 14.24 4.61
N GLU A 6 -11.17 13.21 4.08
CA GLU A 6 -10.71 11.82 4.07
C GLU A 6 -9.67 11.50 2.97
N GLU A 7 -9.48 12.38 1.97
CA GLU A 7 -8.38 12.30 0.98
C GLU A 7 -7.08 12.97 1.49
N PHE A 8 -7.09 13.60 2.67
CA PHE A 8 -5.94 14.36 3.18
C PHE A 8 -4.71 13.48 3.48
N PHE A 9 -4.91 12.18 3.73
CA PHE A 9 -3.82 11.22 3.93
C PHE A 9 -4.12 9.89 3.21
N TYR A 10 -3.68 9.80 1.96
CA TYR A 10 -3.86 8.62 1.12
C TYR A 10 -3.45 7.29 1.78
N PRO A 11 -2.29 7.18 2.47
CA PRO A 11 -1.91 5.91 3.09
C PRO A 11 -2.88 5.39 4.13
N GLY A 12 -3.44 6.27 4.99
CA GLY A 12 -4.43 5.88 5.99
C GLY A 12 -5.75 5.41 5.37
N TRP A 13 -6.22 6.10 4.33
CA TRP A 13 -7.39 5.67 3.57
C TRP A 13 -7.15 4.33 2.85
N ALA A 14 -6.00 4.18 2.20
CA ALA A 14 -5.60 2.95 1.53
C ALA A 14 -5.53 1.75 2.48
N PHE A 15 -4.98 1.96 3.68
CA PHE A 15 -4.91 0.94 4.73
C PHE A 15 -6.29 0.52 5.23
N LYS A 16 -7.20 1.49 5.43
CA LYS A 16 -8.59 1.24 5.80
C LYS A 16 -9.31 0.41 4.73
N GLU A 17 -9.24 0.82 3.46
CA GLU A 17 -9.92 0.09 2.39
C GLU A 17 -9.34 -1.31 2.17
N MET A 18 -8.02 -1.49 2.30
CA MET A 18 -7.39 -2.81 2.23
C MET A 18 -7.87 -3.73 3.37
N ASN A 19 -7.93 -3.24 4.62
CA ASN A 19 -8.48 -4.01 5.76
C ASN A 19 -9.97 -4.32 5.63
N ASN A 20 -10.72 -3.49 4.89
CA ASN A 20 -12.13 -3.72 4.60
C ASN A 20 -12.35 -4.70 3.42
N GLY A 21 -11.28 -5.25 2.82
CA GLY A 21 -11.38 -6.10 1.62
C GLY A 21 -11.79 -5.32 0.37
N MET A 22 -11.61 -4.00 0.36
CA MET A 22 -11.93 -3.10 -0.74
C MET A 22 -10.65 -2.57 -1.43
N THR A 23 -9.56 -3.36 -1.41
CA THR A 23 -8.23 -3.00 -1.94
C THR A 23 -8.31 -2.42 -3.35
N ARG A 24 -9.12 -3.00 -4.24
CA ARG A 24 -9.26 -2.54 -5.63
C ARG A 24 -9.66 -1.07 -5.78
N LYS A 25 -10.36 -0.48 -4.80
CA LYS A 25 -10.72 0.95 -4.83
C LYS A 25 -9.50 1.87 -4.71
N VAL A 26 -8.43 1.38 -4.10
CA VAL A 26 -7.19 2.13 -3.86
C VAL A 26 -6.37 2.31 -5.14
N ALA A 27 -6.62 1.46 -6.15
CA ALA A 27 -5.97 1.54 -7.45
C ALA A 27 -6.27 2.87 -8.16
N ASP A 28 -5.31 3.33 -8.97
CA ASP A 28 -5.52 4.49 -9.85
C ASP A 28 -6.73 4.23 -10.76
N ARG A 29 -7.67 5.18 -10.76
CA ARG A 29 -8.89 5.15 -11.59
C ARG A 29 -8.58 5.00 -13.08
N ARG A 30 -7.40 5.47 -13.53
CA ARG A 30 -6.91 5.36 -14.92
C ARG A 30 -6.59 3.94 -15.34
N LEU A 31 -6.46 3.00 -14.40
CA LEU A 31 -6.30 1.58 -14.68
C LEU A 31 -7.64 0.91 -15.00
N GLU A 32 -8.77 1.62 -14.85
CA GLU A 32 -10.12 1.15 -15.20
C GLU A 32 -10.48 -0.21 -14.55
N GLY A 33 -9.93 -0.45 -13.35
CA GLY A 33 -10.09 -1.71 -12.63
C GLY A 33 -9.31 -2.88 -13.21
N VAL A 34 -8.50 -2.69 -14.26
CA VAL A 34 -7.56 -3.70 -14.81
C VAL A 34 -6.33 -3.77 -13.90
N VAL A 35 -6.54 -4.34 -12.72
CA VAL A 35 -5.52 -4.53 -11.69
C VAL A 35 -5.61 -5.93 -11.14
N GLU A 36 -4.44 -6.57 -11.00
CA GLU A 36 -4.28 -7.83 -10.29
C GLU A 36 -4.22 -7.52 -8.79
N GLU A 37 -5.23 -7.97 -8.05
CA GLU A 37 -5.44 -7.60 -6.65
C GLU A 37 -4.25 -8.00 -5.77
N GLU A 38 -3.65 -9.16 -6.00
CA GLU A 38 -2.45 -9.61 -5.28
C GLU A 38 -1.28 -8.62 -5.45
N LYS A 39 -1.03 -8.14 -6.68
CA LYS A 39 0.04 -7.17 -6.95
C LYS A 39 -0.25 -5.81 -6.32
N LEU A 40 -1.52 -5.40 -6.33
CA LEU A 40 -1.95 -4.16 -5.70
C LEU A 40 -1.76 -4.22 -4.19
N GLU A 41 -2.21 -5.29 -3.53
CA GLU A 41 -1.99 -5.50 -2.11
C GLU A 41 -0.52 -5.46 -1.78
N ARG A 42 0.30 -6.22 -2.52
CA ARG A 42 1.73 -6.33 -2.31
C ARG A 42 2.45 -4.97 -2.43
N ALA A 43 2.06 -4.16 -3.42
CA ALA A 43 2.56 -2.80 -3.56
C ALA A 43 2.15 -1.90 -2.38
N LEU A 44 0.91 -2.02 -1.89
CA LEU A 44 0.45 -1.28 -0.71
C LEU A 44 1.21 -1.69 0.55
N LYS A 45 1.39 -3.00 0.81
CA LYS A 45 2.14 -3.47 1.97
C LYS A 45 3.58 -2.93 1.95
N ALA A 46 4.24 -2.98 0.80
CA ALA A 46 5.57 -2.41 0.63
C ALA A 46 5.58 -0.89 0.88
N GLY A 47 4.59 -0.16 0.33
CA GLY A 47 4.42 1.27 0.55
C GLY A 47 4.27 1.63 2.04
N PHE A 48 3.43 0.90 2.77
CA PHE A 48 3.21 1.14 4.21
C PHE A 48 4.47 0.95 5.04
N TRP A 49 5.31 -0.03 4.71
CA TRP A 49 6.63 -0.19 5.34
C TRP A 49 7.61 0.94 5.00
N CYS A 50 7.58 1.45 3.76
CA CYS A 50 8.51 2.49 3.32
C CYS A 50 8.27 3.86 3.98
N ILE A 51 7.05 4.16 4.39
CA ILE A 51 6.66 5.48 4.92
C ILE A 51 6.67 5.57 6.44
N GLN A 52 7.04 4.50 7.15
CA GLN A 52 7.08 4.46 8.61
C GLN A 52 7.91 5.61 9.19
N ASP A 53 7.42 6.26 10.25
CA ASP A 53 8.12 7.40 10.87
C ASP A 53 9.52 7.02 11.33
N GLU A 54 9.64 5.88 12.01
CA GLU A 54 10.91 5.37 12.50
C GLU A 54 11.76 4.81 11.36
N VAL A 55 12.92 5.43 11.13
CA VAL A 55 13.82 5.08 10.02
C VAL A 55 14.27 3.62 10.08
N PHE A 56 14.47 3.07 11.28
CA PHE A 56 14.93 1.69 11.45
C PHE A 56 13.86 0.64 11.11
N MET A 57 12.59 1.03 11.00
CA MET A 57 11.50 0.15 10.54
C MET A 57 11.40 0.12 9.00
N ARG A 58 11.99 1.10 8.30
CA ARG A 58 11.91 1.17 6.84
C ARG A 58 12.81 0.10 6.22
N PRO A 59 12.31 -0.67 5.24
CA PRO A 59 13.11 -1.65 4.54
C PRO A 59 14.18 -0.97 3.67
N SER A 60 15.29 -1.66 3.47
CA SER A 60 16.26 -1.29 2.43
C SER A 60 15.64 -1.46 1.04
N MET A 61 16.18 -0.75 0.04
CA MET A 61 15.70 -0.88 -1.34
C MET A 61 15.80 -2.31 -1.90
N GLY A 62 16.78 -3.10 -1.45
CA GLY A 62 16.91 -4.50 -1.83
C GLY A 62 15.79 -5.38 -1.24
N GLU A 63 15.32 -5.07 -0.04
CA GLU A 63 14.15 -5.70 0.57
C GLU A 63 12.87 -5.26 -0.13
N VAL A 64 12.72 -3.96 -0.46
CA VAL A 64 11.56 -3.44 -1.22
C VAL A 64 11.45 -4.14 -2.58
N ALA A 65 12.55 -4.34 -3.31
CA ALA A 65 12.53 -5.06 -4.58
C ALA A 65 12.02 -6.50 -4.39
N LYS A 66 12.54 -7.24 -3.41
CA LYS A 66 12.08 -8.60 -3.08
C LYS A 66 10.62 -8.62 -2.59
N MET A 67 10.20 -7.60 -1.87
CA MET A 67 8.82 -7.41 -1.44
C MET A 67 7.90 -7.20 -2.64
N LEU A 68 8.35 -6.58 -3.74
CA LEU A 68 7.52 -6.40 -4.94
C LEU A 68 7.57 -7.59 -5.91
N GLU A 69 8.72 -8.26 -6.03
CA GLU A 69 8.97 -9.30 -7.04
C GLU A 69 8.29 -10.66 -6.79
N GLY A 70 7.77 -10.93 -5.59
CA GLY A 70 7.21 -12.25 -5.25
C GLY A 70 7.94 -13.07 -4.17
N PRO A 71 9.27 -12.99 -3.97
CA PRO A 71 9.98 -14.01 -3.19
C PRO A 71 9.76 -13.93 -1.67
N ILE A 72 9.19 -12.85 -1.15
CA ILE A 72 8.95 -12.66 0.29
C ILE A 72 7.46 -12.43 0.55
N GLU A 73 6.88 -13.17 1.48
CA GLU A 73 5.52 -12.92 1.97
C GLU A 73 5.54 -11.81 3.04
N ILE A 74 4.68 -10.80 2.89
CA ILE A 74 4.61 -9.66 3.81
C ILE A 74 3.46 -9.92 4.79
N ASN A 75 3.80 -10.56 5.91
CA ASN A 75 2.84 -11.10 6.87
C ASN A 75 2.33 -10.08 7.91
N THR A 76 3.07 -9.00 8.17
CA THR A 76 2.68 -7.93 9.10
C THR A 76 2.55 -6.60 8.39
N LEU A 77 1.39 -5.96 8.59
CA LEU A 77 1.06 -4.65 8.07
C LEU A 77 1.25 -3.63 9.20
N PRO A 78 2.27 -2.77 9.12
CA PRO A 78 2.36 -1.65 10.05
C PRO A 78 1.26 -0.65 9.71
N MET A 79 0.74 0.05 10.72
CA MET A 79 -0.09 1.21 10.46
C MET A 79 0.78 2.24 9.72
N PRO A 80 0.36 2.73 8.55
CA PRO A 80 1.13 3.70 7.77
C PRO A 80 1.15 5.09 8.36
#